data_AF-A0A2D9K2R4-F1
#
_entry.id   AF-A0A2D9K2R4-F1
#
_cell.length_a   1.000
_cell.length_b   1.000
_cell.length_c   1.000
_cell.angle_alpha   90.00
_cell.angle_beta   90.00
_cell.angle_gamma   90.00
#
_symmetry.space_group_name_H-M   'P 1'
#
loop_
_entity.id
_entity.type
_entity.pdbx_description
1 polymer ?
#
loop_
_entity_poly.entity_id
_entity_poly.type
_entity_poly.pdbx_seq_one_letter_code
_entity_poly.pdbx_strand_id
1 'polypeptide(L)'
;MKRKNFVLISLSLAINSSLIAAPSKNGTYTDPSKVDSDYAIQGEYEGKVEGGKAGAQVIALGDGKFDVVGYPGGLPGAGWNGDKDNRVRGKGQTSDGKTSFEMENGLKVSLVDAGSGKVMHVTSDGEKVGTLERVVRKSPTLGMRPPEGAVILFDGKDHGADLWKGGRVSEDGFLMEGCTSKETFGDFKIHFEFRTPYKPKARGQGRGNSGFYAHGRYEVQVLDSFGLEGHHNECGGIYSTKAPAFNMCFPPLTWQTYDVDFTAAKFENGKKVANAKMTVRHNGILIHDETVCDHATTASPMKEGPDPGPVFFQNHGNPVRFNNVWVVKK
;
A
#
# COMPACT_ATOMS: atom_id res chain seq x y z
N MET A 1 10.94 1.91 -75.34
CA MET A 1 11.56 2.15 -74.01
C MET A 1 10.46 2.32 -72.96
N LYS A 2 10.22 1.32 -72.11
CA LYS A 2 9.45 1.46 -70.87
C LYS A 2 10.18 0.67 -69.78
N ARG A 3 10.88 1.38 -68.88
CA ARG A 3 11.57 0.81 -67.72
C ARG A 3 10.51 0.41 -66.68
N LYS A 4 10.50 -0.85 -66.26
CA LYS A 4 9.75 -1.31 -65.08
C LYS A 4 10.64 -1.06 -63.86
N ASN A 5 10.21 -0.17 -62.96
CA ASN A 5 10.87 0.03 -61.68
C ASN A 5 10.44 -1.09 -60.73
N PHE A 6 11.40 -1.87 -60.24
CA PHE A 6 11.23 -2.76 -59.09
C PHE A 6 11.30 -1.91 -57.82
N VAL A 7 10.23 -1.92 -57.03
CA VAL A 7 10.24 -1.37 -55.66
C VAL A 7 10.62 -2.52 -54.74
N LEU A 8 11.83 -2.47 -54.17
CA LEU A 8 12.20 -3.31 -53.02
C LEU A 8 11.48 -2.76 -51.79
N ILE A 9 10.53 -3.53 -51.25
CA ILE A 9 9.97 -3.29 -49.93
C ILE A 9 10.93 -3.93 -48.93
N SER A 10 11.77 -3.11 -48.28
CA SER A 10 12.57 -3.53 -47.14
C SER A 10 11.65 -3.71 -45.93
N LEU A 11 11.38 -4.96 -45.57
CA LEU A 11 10.66 -5.32 -44.35
C LEU A 11 11.60 -5.11 -43.15
N SER A 12 11.50 -3.96 -42.50
CA SER A 12 12.21 -3.68 -41.24
C SER A 12 11.55 -4.47 -40.12
N LEU A 13 12.19 -5.58 -39.73
CA LEU A 13 11.83 -6.36 -38.57
C LEU A 13 12.19 -5.55 -37.31
N ALA A 14 11.20 -4.89 -36.71
CA ALA A 14 11.37 -4.21 -35.42
C ALA A 14 11.51 -5.27 -34.32
N ILE A 15 12.76 -5.54 -33.93
CA ILE A 15 13.05 -6.30 -32.72
C ILE A 15 12.67 -5.38 -31.56
N ASN A 16 11.51 -5.64 -30.94
CA ASN A 16 11.17 -5.05 -29.64
C ASN A 16 12.11 -5.65 -28.58
N SER A 17 13.30 -5.08 -28.46
CA SER A 17 14.13 -5.25 -27.28
C SER A 17 13.43 -4.53 -26.13
N SER A 18 12.83 -5.31 -25.23
CA SER A 18 12.34 -4.83 -23.94
C SER A 18 13.51 -4.18 -23.22
N LEU A 19 13.60 -2.86 -23.26
CA LEU A 19 14.55 -2.08 -22.48
C LEU A 19 14.22 -2.31 -21.01
N ILE A 20 14.95 -3.22 -20.37
CA ILE A 20 14.99 -3.33 -18.92
C ILE A 20 15.55 -1.99 -18.43
N ALA A 21 14.70 -1.16 -17.85
CA ALA A 21 15.12 0.10 -17.27
C ALA A 21 16.21 -0.16 -16.23
N ALA A 22 17.31 0.61 -16.28
CA ALA A 22 18.34 0.52 -15.26
C ALA A 22 17.74 0.83 -13.88
N PRO A 23 18.03 0.02 -12.84
CA PRO A 23 17.45 0.22 -11.53
C PRO A 23 17.82 1.60 -10.94
N SER A 24 16.90 2.19 -10.18
CA SER A 24 17.16 3.44 -9.47
C SER A 24 18.42 3.32 -8.60
N LYS A 25 19.25 4.37 -8.55
CA LYS A 25 20.57 4.38 -7.88
C LYS A 25 20.55 3.92 -6.40
N ASN A 26 19.39 3.89 -5.74
CA ASN A 26 19.24 3.56 -4.32
C ASN A 26 18.21 2.43 -4.03
N GLY A 27 17.77 1.65 -5.04
CA GLY A 27 16.79 0.57 -4.84
C GLY A 27 15.43 1.06 -4.31
N THR A 28 15.04 2.28 -4.70
CA THR A 28 13.76 2.91 -4.35
C THR A 28 13.05 3.33 -5.62
N TYR A 29 11.89 2.73 -5.87
CA TYR A 29 11.12 2.94 -7.09
C TYR A 29 9.78 3.58 -6.75
N THR A 30 9.39 4.61 -7.51
CA THR A 30 8.07 5.26 -7.44
C THR A 30 7.28 5.10 -8.74
N ASP A 31 7.92 4.54 -9.77
CA ASP A 31 7.39 4.37 -11.13
C ASP A 31 7.40 2.87 -11.46
N PRO A 32 6.22 2.23 -11.62
CA PRO A 32 6.11 0.82 -11.97
C PRO A 32 6.83 0.42 -13.27
N SER A 33 7.09 1.36 -14.18
CA SER A 33 7.82 1.06 -15.43
C SER A 33 9.34 0.96 -15.25
N LYS A 34 9.86 1.36 -14.08
CA LYS A 34 11.30 1.43 -13.79
C LYS A 34 11.75 0.44 -12.72
N VAL A 35 10.88 -0.51 -12.37
CA VAL A 35 11.13 -1.53 -11.34
C VAL A 35 11.98 -2.68 -11.87
N ASP A 36 12.59 -3.43 -10.95
CA ASP A 36 13.30 -4.68 -11.26
C ASP A 36 12.36 -5.84 -11.62
N SER A 37 12.94 -6.94 -12.08
CA SER A 37 12.21 -8.15 -12.47
C SER A 37 11.45 -8.81 -11.33
N ASP A 38 11.88 -8.63 -10.07
CA ASP A 38 11.24 -9.24 -8.91
C ASP A 38 9.84 -8.64 -8.68
N TYR A 39 9.63 -7.39 -9.07
CA TYR A 39 8.32 -6.74 -9.01
C TYR A 39 7.25 -7.47 -9.84
N ALA A 40 7.63 -8.08 -10.97
CA ALA A 40 6.71 -8.85 -11.81
C ALA A 40 6.21 -10.13 -11.10
N ILE A 41 6.92 -10.58 -10.07
CA ILE A 41 6.57 -11.75 -9.25
C ILE A 41 5.86 -11.31 -7.97
N GLN A 42 6.29 -10.23 -7.34
CA GLN A 42 5.64 -9.65 -6.16
C GLN A 42 4.17 -9.35 -6.41
N GLY A 43 3.32 -9.63 -5.43
CA GLY A 43 1.90 -9.32 -5.49
C GLY A 43 1.04 -10.37 -4.82
N GLU A 44 -0.25 -10.34 -5.16
CA GLU A 44 -1.25 -11.24 -4.60
C GLU A 44 -1.62 -12.32 -5.60
N TYR A 45 -1.88 -13.52 -5.07
CA TYR A 45 -2.33 -14.68 -5.81
C TYR A 45 -3.51 -15.29 -5.07
N GLU A 46 -4.52 -15.76 -5.79
CA GLU A 46 -5.71 -16.39 -5.20
C GLU A 46 -6.15 -17.58 -6.03
N GLY A 47 -6.71 -18.60 -5.38
CA GLY A 47 -7.23 -19.77 -6.05
C GLY A 47 -7.63 -20.86 -5.07
N LYS A 48 -7.36 -22.11 -5.44
CA LYS A 48 -7.72 -23.28 -4.64
C LYS A 48 -6.51 -24.20 -4.47
N VAL A 49 -6.38 -24.72 -3.26
CA VAL A 49 -5.49 -25.81 -2.90
C VAL A 49 -6.31 -26.90 -2.24
N GLU A 50 -5.72 -28.08 -2.02
CA GLU A 50 -6.32 -29.09 -1.16
C GLU A 50 -6.66 -28.47 0.21
N GLY A 51 -7.91 -28.62 0.64
CA GLY A 51 -8.45 -27.90 1.81
C GLY A 51 -9.28 -26.65 1.50
N GLY A 52 -9.30 -26.16 0.26
CA GLY A 52 -10.27 -25.15 -0.21
C GLY A 52 -9.65 -23.89 -0.82
N LYS A 53 -10.35 -22.76 -0.67
CA LYS A 53 -9.88 -21.45 -1.16
C LYS A 53 -8.60 -21.06 -0.41
N ALA A 54 -7.64 -20.47 -1.12
CA ALA A 54 -6.44 -19.91 -0.51
C ALA A 54 -5.99 -18.64 -1.23
N GLY A 55 -5.32 -17.77 -0.49
CA GLY A 55 -4.57 -16.63 -1.01
C GLY A 55 -3.09 -16.76 -0.72
N ALA A 56 -2.25 -16.07 -1.48
CA ALA A 56 -0.84 -15.89 -1.18
C ALA A 56 -0.40 -14.46 -1.48
N GLN A 57 0.42 -13.89 -0.61
CA GLN A 57 1.14 -12.66 -0.85
C GLN A 57 2.62 -13.00 -1.05
N VAL A 58 3.19 -12.62 -2.19
CA VAL A 58 4.61 -12.79 -2.51
C VAL A 58 5.29 -11.43 -2.37
N ILE A 59 6.32 -11.34 -1.55
CA ILE A 59 7.03 -10.12 -1.18
C ILE A 59 8.44 -10.20 -1.76
N ALA A 60 8.81 -9.26 -2.64
CA ALA A 60 10.16 -9.21 -3.17
C ALA A 60 11.15 -8.67 -2.14
N LEU A 61 12.27 -9.39 -2.00
CA LEU A 61 13.38 -9.05 -1.12
C LEU A 61 14.58 -8.49 -1.88
N GLY A 62 14.50 -8.46 -3.22
CA GLY A 62 15.56 -8.08 -4.14
C GLY A 62 16.49 -9.25 -4.48
N ASP A 63 17.21 -9.10 -5.58
CA ASP A 63 18.19 -10.07 -6.06
C ASP A 63 17.60 -11.48 -6.26
N GLY A 64 16.36 -11.54 -6.75
CA GLY A 64 15.67 -12.80 -7.03
C GLY A 64 15.21 -13.55 -5.78
N LYS A 65 15.14 -12.90 -4.62
CA LYS A 65 14.70 -13.52 -3.35
C LYS A 65 13.31 -13.01 -2.95
N PHE A 66 12.54 -13.89 -2.32
CA PHE A 66 11.16 -13.61 -1.94
C PHE A 66 10.82 -14.17 -0.56
N ASP A 67 9.96 -13.46 0.15
CA ASP A 67 9.11 -14.05 1.18
C ASP A 67 7.74 -14.37 0.56
N VAL A 68 7.07 -15.40 1.07
CA VAL A 68 5.68 -15.68 0.72
C VAL A 68 4.89 -15.96 1.99
N VAL A 69 3.65 -15.46 2.02
CA VAL A 69 2.68 -15.74 3.09
C VAL A 69 1.44 -16.32 2.43
N GLY A 70 1.11 -17.56 2.78
CA GLY A 70 -0.12 -18.25 2.41
C GLY A 70 -1.22 -18.01 3.44
N TYR A 71 -2.45 -17.84 2.95
CA TYR A 71 -3.64 -17.52 3.73
C TYR A 71 -4.74 -18.54 3.41
N PRO A 72 -4.97 -19.52 4.29
CA PRO A 72 -6.11 -20.42 4.17
C PRO A 72 -7.43 -19.65 4.18
N GLY A 73 -8.34 -19.95 3.25
CA GLY A 73 -9.64 -19.27 3.12
C GLY A 73 -9.66 -18.07 2.16
N GLY A 74 -8.51 -17.55 1.72
CA GLY A 74 -8.42 -16.43 0.77
C GLY A 74 -7.44 -15.35 1.21
N LEU A 75 -7.37 -14.21 0.52
CA LEU A 75 -6.49 -13.08 0.91
C LEU A 75 -7.06 -12.30 2.11
N PRO A 76 -6.26 -11.47 2.81
CA PRO A 76 -6.76 -10.51 3.79
C PRO A 76 -7.86 -9.61 3.21
N GLY A 77 -9.01 -9.54 3.90
CA GLY A 77 -10.21 -8.85 3.44
C GLY A 77 -10.94 -9.50 2.25
N ALA A 78 -10.55 -10.71 1.85
CA ALA A 78 -11.15 -11.47 0.75
C ALA A 78 -11.26 -12.98 1.03
N GLY A 79 -11.69 -13.32 2.26
CA GLY A 79 -12.01 -14.69 2.67
C GLY A 79 -11.15 -15.23 3.80
N TRP A 80 -9.93 -14.70 4.01
CA TRP A 80 -9.17 -15.03 5.21
C TRP A 80 -9.90 -14.56 6.48
N ASN A 81 -9.92 -15.40 7.50
CA ASN A 81 -10.66 -15.16 8.75
C ASN A 81 -9.92 -14.24 9.75
N GLY A 82 -8.67 -13.86 9.48
CA GLY A 82 -7.86 -13.01 10.37
C GLY A 82 -7.06 -13.77 11.42
N ASP A 83 -7.14 -15.10 11.45
CA ASP A 83 -6.38 -15.91 12.40
C ASP A 83 -4.90 -15.95 12.00
N LYS A 84 -4.10 -15.17 12.73
CA LYS A 84 -2.67 -14.97 12.43
C LYS A 84 -1.86 -16.25 12.54
N ASP A 85 -2.32 -17.24 13.29
CA ASP A 85 -1.61 -18.50 13.56
C ASP A 85 -1.81 -19.51 12.43
N ASN A 86 -2.83 -19.34 11.58
CA ASN A 86 -3.10 -20.24 10.45
C ASN A 86 -2.36 -19.88 9.16
N ARG A 87 -1.62 -18.77 9.14
CA ARG A 87 -0.83 -18.39 7.97
C ARG A 87 0.33 -19.34 7.80
N VAL A 88 0.65 -19.64 6.55
CA VAL A 88 1.80 -20.48 6.20
C VAL A 88 2.87 -19.61 5.56
N ARG A 89 4.03 -19.46 6.21
CA ARG A 89 5.12 -18.68 5.63
C ARG A 89 6.01 -19.56 4.77
N GLY A 90 6.80 -18.92 3.91
CA GLY A 90 7.76 -19.60 3.06
C GLY A 90 8.78 -18.62 2.49
N LYS A 91 9.79 -19.20 1.83
CA LYS A 91 10.85 -18.46 1.14
C LYS A 91 10.83 -18.84 -0.33
N GLY A 92 11.17 -17.89 -1.19
CA GLY A 92 11.27 -18.12 -2.62
C GLY A 92 12.56 -17.59 -3.22
N GLN A 93 12.94 -18.18 -4.35
CA GLN A 93 14.10 -17.76 -5.13
C GLN A 93 13.84 -17.93 -6.62
N THR A 94 14.41 -17.03 -7.42
CA THR A 94 14.56 -17.17 -8.86
C THR A 94 15.95 -17.71 -9.19
N SER A 95 16.01 -18.85 -9.89
CA SER A 95 17.23 -19.39 -10.50
C SER A 95 16.93 -19.78 -11.94
N ASP A 96 17.82 -19.44 -12.88
CA ASP A 96 17.71 -19.81 -14.29
C ASP A 96 16.36 -19.42 -14.92
N GLY A 97 15.84 -18.25 -14.55
CA GLY A 97 14.56 -17.72 -15.02
C GLY A 97 13.31 -18.41 -14.44
N LYS A 98 13.48 -19.33 -13.49
CA LYS A 98 12.39 -20.03 -12.81
C LYS A 98 12.30 -19.59 -11.36
N THR A 99 11.11 -19.25 -10.91
CA THR A 99 10.84 -18.88 -9.52
C THR A 99 10.10 -20.01 -8.81
N SER A 100 10.60 -20.40 -7.64
CA SER A 100 9.98 -21.40 -6.77
C SER A 100 9.97 -20.95 -5.32
N PHE A 101 9.06 -21.50 -4.54
CA PHE A 101 8.89 -21.25 -3.12
C PHE A 101 8.83 -22.56 -2.34
N GLU A 102 9.39 -22.54 -1.15
CA GLU A 102 9.30 -23.59 -0.14
C GLU A 102 8.57 -23.05 1.08
N MET A 103 7.44 -23.66 1.40
CA MET A 103 6.58 -23.28 2.52
C MET A 103 6.99 -24.05 3.78
N GLU A 104 6.81 -23.44 4.95
CA GLU A 104 7.16 -24.03 6.25
C GLU A 104 6.39 -25.31 6.57
N ASN A 105 5.23 -25.53 5.95
CA ASN A 105 4.44 -26.75 6.07
C ASN A 105 4.83 -27.85 5.06
N GLY A 106 5.95 -27.69 4.34
CA GLY A 106 6.47 -28.66 3.37
C GLY A 106 5.91 -28.51 1.96
N LEU A 107 4.90 -27.66 1.74
CA LEU A 107 4.40 -27.39 0.39
C LEU A 107 5.49 -26.73 -0.47
N LYS A 108 5.57 -27.16 -1.73
CA LYS A 108 6.42 -26.53 -2.75
C LYS A 108 5.54 -25.79 -3.73
N VAL A 109 6.00 -24.63 -4.18
CA VAL A 109 5.29 -23.83 -5.19
C VAL A 109 6.23 -23.51 -6.33
N SER A 110 5.78 -23.68 -7.57
CA SER A 110 6.47 -23.19 -8.75
C SER A 110 5.65 -22.12 -9.45
N LEU A 111 6.29 -21.05 -9.89
CA LEU A 111 5.65 -20.00 -10.66
C LEU A 111 5.81 -20.32 -12.16
N VAL A 112 4.69 -20.40 -12.87
CA VAL A 112 4.64 -20.64 -14.31
C VAL A 112 4.02 -19.45 -15.03
N ASP A 113 4.45 -19.21 -16.27
CA ASP A 113 3.81 -18.24 -17.16
C ASP A 113 2.68 -18.92 -17.92
N ALA A 114 1.45 -18.43 -17.78
CA ALA A 114 0.25 -19.05 -18.35
C ALA A 114 -0.37 -18.24 -19.50
N GLY A 115 0.33 -17.27 -20.08
CA GLY A 115 -0.18 -16.41 -21.15
C GLY A 115 -1.24 -15.39 -20.70
N SER A 116 -2.09 -15.75 -19.71
CA SER A 116 -2.99 -14.87 -18.97
C SER A 116 -2.30 -14.17 -17.79
N GLY A 117 -1.12 -14.63 -17.39
CA GLY A 117 -0.36 -14.10 -16.25
C GLY A 117 0.49 -15.16 -15.57
N LYS A 118 1.06 -14.80 -14.40
CA LYS A 118 1.79 -15.75 -13.54
C LYS A 118 0.80 -16.59 -12.73
N VAL A 119 1.03 -17.90 -12.71
CA VAL A 119 0.24 -18.87 -11.93
C VAL A 119 1.17 -19.63 -10.99
N MET A 120 0.78 -19.76 -9.73
CA MET A 120 1.44 -20.59 -8.75
C MET A 120 0.89 -22.01 -8.84
N HIS A 121 1.73 -22.99 -9.16
CA HIS A 121 1.42 -24.41 -9.03
C HIS A 121 1.89 -24.89 -7.65
N VAL A 122 0.94 -25.32 -6.82
CA VAL A 122 1.22 -25.83 -5.48
C VAL A 122 1.31 -27.35 -5.54
N THR A 123 2.37 -27.90 -4.95
CA THR A 123 2.65 -29.34 -4.93
C THR A 123 2.95 -29.84 -3.52
N SER A 124 2.48 -31.05 -3.22
CA SER A 124 2.84 -31.83 -2.02
C SER A 124 3.35 -33.19 -2.50
N ASP A 125 4.48 -33.66 -1.97
CA ASP A 125 5.09 -34.96 -2.35
C ASP A 125 5.25 -35.21 -3.86
N GLY A 126 5.43 -34.13 -4.63
CA GLY A 126 5.57 -34.18 -6.09
C GLY A 126 4.27 -34.15 -6.89
N GLU A 127 3.11 -34.22 -6.22
CA GLU A 127 1.80 -34.13 -6.85
C GLU A 127 1.23 -32.71 -6.78
N LYS A 128 0.52 -32.29 -7.83
CA LYS A 128 -0.12 -30.97 -7.88
C LYS A 128 -1.39 -30.98 -7.03
N VAL A 129 -1.38 -30.19 -5.96
CA VAL A 129 -2.49 -30.06 -5.00
C VAL A 129 -3.27 -28.76 -5.15
N GLY A 130 -2.85 -27.85 -6.03
CA GLY A 130 -3.59 -26.61 -6.25
C GLY A 130 -2.98 -25.63 -7.23
N THR A 131 -3.72 -24.56 -7.48
CA THR A 131 -3.28 -23.42 -8.28
C THR A 131 -3.78 -22.10 -7.69
N LEU A 132 -2.91 -21.09 -7.68
CA LEU A 132 -3.26 -19.72 -7.36
C LEU A 132 -2.89 -18.82 -8.55
N GLU A 133 -3.83 -18.04 -9.05
CA GLU A 133 -3.63 -17.09 -10.15
C GLU A 133 -3.33 -15.71 -9.59
N ARG A 134 -2.47 -14.95 -10.28
CA ARG A 134 -2.19 -13.56 -9.89
C ARG A 134 -3.45 -12.72 -9.93
N VAL A 135 -3.69 -11.95 -8.87
CA VAL A 135 -4.79 -11.00 -8.79
C VAL A 135 -4.27 -9.59 -8.50
N VAL A 136 -4.97 -8.59 -9.03
CA VAL A 136 -4.69 -7.17 -8.77
C VAL A 136 -5.95 -6.55 -8.20
N ARG A 137 -5.97 -6.35 -6.88
CA ARG A 137 -7.10 -5.72 -6.19
C ARG A 137 -6.97 -4.20 -6.20
N LYS A 138 -8.11 -3.53 -6.15
CA LYS A 138 -8.22 -2.08 -6.01
C LYS A 138 -9.14 -1.77 -4.83
N SER A 139 -8.86 -0.67 -4.14
CA SER A 139 -9.76 -0.20 -3.10
C SER A 139 -11.12 0.17 -3.71
N PRO A 140 -12.25 -0.21 -3.09
CA PRO A 140 -13.57 0.21 -3.52
C PRO A 140 -13.81 1.72 -3.34
N THR A 141 -13.00 2.40 -2.52
CA THR A 141 -13.07 3.86 -2.31
C THR A 141 -12.03 4.64 -3.12
N LEU A 142 -11.25 3.97 -3.98
CA LEU A 142 -10.30 4.64 -4.87
C LEU A 142 -11.02 5.56 -5.86
N GLY A 143 -10.60 6.82 -5.94
CA GLY A 143 -11.24 7.85 -6.75
C GLY A 143 -12.60 8.29 -6.21
N MET A 144 -12.91 8.04 -4.93
CA MET A 144 -14.15 8.50 -4.32
C MET A 144 -14.23 10.02 -4.44
N ARG A 145 -15.30 10.50 -5.07
CA ARG A 145 -15.53 11.93 -5.22
C ARG A 145 -15.80 12.56 -3.85
N PRO A 146 -15.29 13.76 -3.58
CA PRO A 146 -15.69 14.52 -2.41
C PRO A 146 -17.22 14.67 -2.39
N PRO A 147 -17.90 14.40 -1.25
CA PRO A 147 -19.31 14.70 -1.12
C PRO A 147 -19.56 16.21 -1.13
N GLU A 148 -20.81 16.61 -1.31
CA GLU A 148 -21.20 18.02 -1.24
C GLU A 148 -20.80 18.63 0.12
N GLY A 149 -20.22 19.82 0.09
CA GLY A 149 -19.73 20.52 1.29
C GLY A 149 -18.37 20.04 1.83
N ALA A 150 -17.73 19.05 1.19
CA ALA A 150 -16.37 18.67 1.56
C ALA A 150 -15.35 19.76 1.21
N VAL A 151 -14.37 19.96 2.09
CA VAL A 151 -13.16 20.74 1.84
C VAL A 151 -12.18 19.86 1.07
N ILE A 152 -11.84 20.26 -0.15
CA ILE A 152 -10.84 19.56 -0.96
C ILE A 152 -9.46 20.13 -0.58
N LEU A 153 -8.57 19.26 -0.09
CA LEU A 153 -7.21 19.63 0.27
C LEU A 153 -6.21 19.31 -0.83
N PHE A 154 -6.48 18.31 -1.68
CA PHE A 154 -5.67 18.02 -2.86
C PHE A 154 -6.43 17.17 -3.87
N ASP A 155 -6.53 17.62 -5.12
CA ASP A 155 -7.08 16.85 -6.24
C ASP A 155 -6.14 16.81 -7.47
N GLY A 156 -4.99 17.48 -7.38
CA GLY A 156 -4.01 17.59 -8.47
C GLY A 156 -4.49 18.42 -9.66
N LYS A 157 -5.59 19.16 -9.51
CA LYS A 157 -6.22 20.00 -10.54
C LYS A 157 -6.40 21.41 -10.01
N ASP A 158 -7.51 21.67 -9.33
CA ASP A 158 -7.91 22.98 -8.83
C ASP A 158 -7.40 23.21 -7.40
N HIS A 159 -7.13 22.13 -6.66
CA HIS A 159 -6.64 22.17 -5.27
C HIS A 159 -5.26 21.51 -5.20
N GLY A 160 -4.24 22.36 -5.02
CA GLY A 160 -2.83 21.98 -5.13
C GLY A 160 -2.06 22.01 -3.81
N ALA A 161 -0.73 21.91 -3.94
CA ALA A 161 0.20 21.94 -2.80
C ALA A 161 0.22 23.28 -2.05
N ASP A 162 -0.30 24.35 -2.63
CA ASP A 162 -0.41 25.67 -2.02
C ASP A 162 -1.38 25.69 -0.81
N LEU A 163 -2.29 24.72 -0.69
CA LEU A 163 -3.14 24.53 0.50
C LEU A 163 -2.37 23.95 1.70
N TRP A 164 -1.08 23.66 1.53
CA TRP A 164 -0.24 22.99 2.51
C TRP A 164 1.01 23.81 2.85
N LYS A 165 1.37 23.85 4.14
CA LYS A 165 2.70 24.27 4.57
C LYS A 165 3.67 23.13 4.25
N GLY A 166 4.77 23.44 3.54
CA GLY A 166 5.71 22.42 3.05
C GLY A 166 5.16 21.57 1.89
N GLY A 167 4.02 21.96 1.31
CA GLY A 167 3.43 21.26 0.17
C GLY A 167 4.37 21.23 -1.03
N ARG A 168 4.51 20.06 -1.63
CA ARG A 168 5.26 19.83 -2.87
C ARG A 168 4.48 18.83 -3.72
N VAL A 169 4.64 18.93 -5.03
CA VAL A 169 4.06 17.98 -6.00
C VAL A 169 5.20 17.24 -6.69
N SER A 170 5.07 15.93 -6.82
CA SER A 170 6.03 15.11 -7.56
C SER A 170 5.92 15.32 -9.08
N GLU A 171 6.91 14.86 -9.83
CA GLU A 171 6.90 14.95 -11.31
C GLU A 171 5.67 14.29 -11.94
N ASP A 172 5.12 13.26 -11.29
CA ASP A 172 3.90 12.55 -11.71
C ASP A 172 2.59 13.16 -11.15
N GLY A 173 2.66 14.37 -10.57
CA GLY A 173 1.47 15.16 -10.24
C GLY A 173 0.82 14.87 -8.89
N PHE A 174 1.48 14.14 -7.98
CA PHE A 174 0.91 13.77 -6.68
C PHE A 174 1.50 14.58 -5.53
N LEU A 175 0.72 14.76 -4.46
CA LEU A 175 1.17 15.44 -3.26
C LEU A 175 2.28 14.60 -2.59
N MET A 176 3.38 15.26 -2.23
CA MET A 176 4.49 14.64 -1.52
C MET A 176 4.31 14.69 0.00
N GLU A 177 4.99 13.78 0.66
CA GLU A 177 5.12 13.74 2.12
C GLU A 177 5.77 15.01 2.71
N GLY A 178 5.58 15.24 4.02
CA GLY A 178 6.19 16.34 4.76
C GLY A 178 5.42 17.63 4.70
N CYS A 179 4.09 17.54 4.65
CA CYS A 179 3.22 18.69 4.47
C CYS A 179 2.09 18.72 5.50
N THR A 180 1.72 19.92 5.93
CA THR A 180 0.66 20.18 6.93
C THR A 180 -0.40 21.06 6.29
N SER A 181 -1.68 20.69 6.37
CA SER A 181 -2.76 21.52 5.82
C SER A 181 -2.74 22.90 6.47
N LYS A 182 -3.01 23.94 5.68
CA LYS A 182 -3.15 25.31 6.21
C LYS A 182 -4.46 25.46 7.00
N GLU A 183 -5.51 24.79 6.53
CA GLU A 183 -6.79 24.71 7.23
C GLU A 183 -6.70 23.73 8.40
N THR A 184 -7.45 24.05 9.47
CA THR A 184 -7.58 23.23 10.67
C THR A 184 -9.04 22.82 10.87
N PHE A 185 -9.23 21.69 11.54
CA PHE A 185 -10.52 21.02 11.70
C PHE A 185 -10.78 20.72 13.17
N GLY A 186 -12.05 20.61 13.56
CA GLY A 186 -12.44 20.03 14.85
C GLY A 186 -12.68 18.53 14.67
N ASP A 187 -13.89 18.06 14.92
CA ASP A 187 -14.28 16.72 14.49
C ASP A 187 -14.37 16.69 12.95
N PHE A 188 -13.94 15.59 12.32
CA PHE A 188 -14.02 15.46 10.87
C PHE A 188 -14.05 14.02 10.38
N LYS A 189 -14.55 13.84 9.15
CA LYS A 189 -14.26 12.67 8.32
C LYS A 189 -13.26 13.07 7.25
N ILE A 190 -12.32 12.19 6.90
CA ILE A 190 -11.36 12.41 5.81
C ILE A 190 -11.30 11.19 4.93
N HIS A 191 -11.14 11.43 3.63
CA HIS A 191 -10.67 10.46 2.66
C HIS A 191 -9.33 10.91 2.11
N PHE A 192 -8.43 9.97 1.91
CA PHE A 192 -7.26 10.19 1.07
C PHE A 192 -6.74 8.89 0.47
N GLU A 193 -6.05 9.05 -0.65
CA GLU A 193 -5.33 7.99 -1.33
C GLU A 193 -3.85 8.11 -1.02
N PHE A 194 -3.17 6.98 -0.86
CA PHE A 194 -1.73 6.93 -0.71
C PHE A 194 -1.10 5.80 -1.52
N ARG A 195 0.16 5.99 -1.90
CA ARG A 195 0.97 4.98 -2.60
C ARG A 195 2.37 4.95 -2.02
N THR A 196 2.78 3.79 -1.53
CA THR A 196 4.13 3.56 -1.01
C THR A 196 5.10 3.24 -2.16
N PRO A 197 6.39 3.60 -2.03
CA PRO A 197 7.39 3.22 -3.02
C PRO A 197 7.72 1.73 -2.92
N TYR A 198 8.14 1.12 -4.03
CA TYR A 198 8.72 -0.21 -4.01
C TYR A 198 10.19 -0.12 -3.57
N LYS A 199 10.52 -0.79 -2.46
CA LYS A 199 11.86 -0.81 -1.86
C LYS A 199 12.25 -2.25 -1.46
N PRO A 200 12.52 -3.14 -2.43
CA PRO A 200 12.65 -4.58 -2.16
C PRO A 200 13.75 -4.94 -1.16
N LYS A 201 14.78 -4.11 -1.03
CA LYS A 201 15.89 -4.33 -0.08
C LYS A 201 15.71 -3.65 1.28
N ALA A 202 14.68 -2.80 1.45
CA ALA A 202 14.44 -2.07 2.70
C ALA A 202 13.54 -2.87 3.65
N ARG A 203 13.74 -2.70 4.96
CA ARG A 203 12.95 -3.39 6.00
C ARG A 203 12.55 -2.43 7.12
N GLY A 204 11.59 -2.86 7.94
CA GLY A 204 11.08 -2.09 9.06
C GLY A 204 10.63 -0.67 8.66
N GLN A 205 10.88 0.30 9.54
CA GLN A 205 10.51 1.71 9.35
C GLN A 205 11.25 2.40 8.19
N GLY A 206 12.23 1.75 7.54
CA GLY A 206 12.88 2.26 6.32
C GLY A 206 12.16 1.89 5.02
N ARG A 207 11.13 1.03 5.09
CA ARG A 207 10.41 0.48 3.94
C ARG A 207 9.13 1.29 3.68
N GLY A 208 9.27 2.46 3.07
CA GLY A 208 8.10 3.23 2.59
C GLY A 208 7.30 3.94 3.68
N ASN A 209 7.98 4.41 4.74
CA ASN A 209 7.36 5.02 5.92
C ASN A 209 6.94 6.48 5.70
N SER A 210 5.73 6.81 6.13
CA SER A 210 5.12 8.12 6.30
C SER A 210 4.04 7.96 7.38
N GLY A 211 3.16 8.94 7.58
CA GLY A 211 2.07 8.81 8.54
C GLY A 211 1.02 9.87 8.32
N PHE A 212 -0.25 9.52 8.52
CA PHE A 212 -1.34 10.49 8.56
C PHE A 212 -1.62 10.84 10.01
N TYR A 213 -1.47 12.11 10.36
CA TYR A 213 -1.76 12.61 11.71
C TYR A 213 -3.06 13.41 11.69
N ALA A 214 -4.08 12.87 12.35
CA ALA A 214 -5.29 13.61 12.66
C ALA A 214 -4.97 14.68 13.72
N HIS A 215 -5.43 15.92 13.47
CA HIS A 215 -5.04 17.11 14.24
C HIS A 215 -3.53 17.39 14.29
N GLY A 216 -2.72 16.77 13.43
CA GLY A 216 -1.27 16.79 13.58
C GLY A 216 -0.82 16.19 14.92
N ARG A 217 -1.62 15.28 15.52
CA ARG A 217 -1.43 14.74 16.87
C ARG A 217 -1.48 13.21 16.92
N TYR A 218 -2.43 12.59 16.22
CA TYR A 218 -2.72 11.16 16.34
C TYR A 218 -2.48 10.46 15.02
N GLU A 219 -1.45 9.61 14.98
CA GLU A 219 -0.99 8.96 13.76
C GLU A 219 -1.76 7.66 13.45
N VAL A 220 -2.33 7.60 12.25
CA VAL A 220 -2.54 6.34 11.53
C VAL A 220 -1.33 6.11 10.64
N GLN A 221 -0.63 5.02 10.89
CA GLN A 221 0.63 4.71 10.24
C GLN A 221 0.47 4.46 8.74
N VAL A 222 1.42 4.94 7.93
CA VAL A 222 1.53 4.67 6.49
C VAL A 222 2.89 4.02 6.22
N LEU A 223 2.88 2.73 5.88
CA LEU A 223 4.12 1.96 5.69
C LEU A 223 3.91 0.92 4.57
N ASP A 224 4.98 0.52 3.87
CA ASP A 224 4.91 -0.71 3.06
C ASP A 224 4.99 -1.92 4.00
N SER A 225 3.83 -2.28 4.53
CA SER A 225 3.63 -3.45 5.40
C SER A 225 3.05 -4.64 4.65
N PHE A 226 3.14 -4.68 3.31
CA PHE A 226 2.64 -5.80 2.53
C PHE A 226 3.31 -7.13 2.94
N GLY A 227 2.49 -8.13 3.31
CA GLY A 227 2.94 -9.42 3.84
C GLY A 227 3.42 -9.44 5.30
N LEU A 228 3.30 -8.31 6.02
CA LEU A 228 3.68 -8.21 7.44
C LEU A 228 2.50 -8.53 8.38
N GLU A 229 2.76 -8.43 9.68
CA GLU A 229 1.85 -8.86 10.75
C GLU A 229 0.68 -7.91 11.03
N GLY A 230 0.81 -6.64 10.65
CA GLY A 230 -0.10 -5.58 11.06
C GLY A 230 0.08 -5.25 12.55
N HIS A 231 1.30 -4.87 12.96
CA HIS A 231 1.55 -4.34 14.30
C HIS A 231 1.09 -2.88 14.44
N HIS A 232 1.06 -2.35 15.68
CA HIS A 232 0.64 -0.97 15.96
C HIS A 232 1.52 0.10 15.30
N ASN A 233 2.76 -0.22 14.94
CA ASN A 233 3.71 0.64 14.24
C ASN A 233 3.85 0.29 12.75
N GLU A 234 2.98 -0.56 12.23
CA GLU A 234 2.86 -0.92 10.81
C GLU A 234 1.62 -0.27 10.19
N CYS A 235 1.51 -0.32 8.86
CA CYS A 235 0.47 0.38 8.12
C CYS A 235 -0.93 0.08 8.69
N GLY A 236 -1.68 1.15 8.97
CA GLY A 236 -3.02 1.09 9.51
C GLY A 236 -3.05 1.03 11.04
N GLY A 237 -1.92 0.78 11.71
CA GLY A 237 -1.82 0.91 13.15
C GLY A 237 -2.01 2.35 13.62
N ILE A 238 -2.68 2.50 14.76
CA ILE A 238 -2.63 3.76 15.50
C ILE A 238 -1.34 3.71 16.30
N TYR A 239 -0.37 4.56 15.93
CA TYR A 239 1.03 4.37 16.30
C TYR A 239 1.21 4.32 17.83
N SER A 240 1.86 3.24 18.30
CA SER A 240 2.06 2.94 19.73
C SER A 240 0.79 2.78 20.58
N THR A 241 -0.40 2.82 19.97
CA THR A 241 -1.68 2.67 20.66
C THR A 241 -2.32 1.31 20.34
N LYS A 242 -2.55 0.99 19.07
CA LYS A 242 -3.32 -0.21 18.69
C LYS A 242 -2.95 -0.73 17.31
N ALA A 243 -2.75 -2.04 17.22
CA ALA A 243 -2.63 -2.76 15.95
C ALA A 243 -3.94 -2.72 15.16
N PRO A 244 -3.90 -2.62 13.83
CA PRO A 244 -5.10 -2.77 13.01
C PRO A 244 -5.67 -4.18 13.15
N ALA A 245 -7.00 -4.32 13.04
CA ALA A 245 -7.65 -5.63 13.06
C ALA A 245 -7.12 -6.56 11.94
N PHE A 246 -6.84 -5.98 10.77
CA PHE A 246 -6.25 -6.68 9.63
C PHE A 246 -5.16 -5.82 9.02
N ASN A 247 -4.07 -6.47 8.58
CA ASN A 247 -3.15 -5.84 7.64
C ASN A 247 -3.78 -5.87 6.24
N MET A 248 -4.29 -4.72 5.80
CA MET A 248 -4.99 -4.56 4.53
C MET A 248 -4.12 -3.96 3.42
N CYS A 249 -2.79 -3.98 3.59
CA CYS A 249 -1.87 -3.50 2.57
C CYS A 249 -2.04 -4.26 1.25
N PHE A 250 -2.15 -3.49 0.17
CA PHE A 250 -1.81 -3.95 -1.17
C PHE A 250 -0.28 -3.86 -1.41
N PRO A 251 0.26 -4.56 -2.42
CA PRO A 251 1.69 -4.46 -2.74
C PRO A 251 2.10 -3.01 -3.07
N PRO A 252 3.36 -2.62 -2.80
CA PRO A 252 3.83 -1.25 -3.05
C PRO A 252 3.65 -0.85 -4.51
N LEU A 253 3.60 0.47 -4.76
CA LEU A 253 3.19 1.08 -6.03
C LEU A 253 1.72 0.88 -6.41
N THR A 254 0.91 0.24 -5.56
CA THR A 254 -0.55 0.22 -5.68
C THR A 254 -1.15 1.35 -4.85
N TRP A 255 -2.14 2.06 -5.40
CA TRP A 255 -2.90 3.04 -4.64
C TRP A 255 -3.80 2.37 -3.60
N GLN A 256 -3.79 2.94 -2.41
CA GLN A 256 -4.55 2.51 -1.25
C GLN A 256 -5.36 3.66 -0.71
N THR A 257 -6.41 3.39 0.04
CA THR A 257 -7.25 4.43 0.63
C THR A 257 -7.34 4.31 2.13
N TYR A 258 -7.35 5.45 2.82
CA TYR A 258 -7.90 5.58 4.15
C TYR A 258 -9.15 6.43 4.13
N ASP A 259 -10.17 5.91 4.83
CA ASP A 259 -11.38 6.63 5.17
C ASP A 259 -11.46 6.68 6.70
N VAL A 260 -11.27 7.86 7.29
CA VAL A 260 -11.15 8.03 8.74
C VAL A 260 -12.27 8.94 9.26
N ASP A 261 -12.98 8.48 10.29
CA ASP A 261 -13.86 9.30 11.11
C ASP A 261 -13.15 9.61 12.42
N PHE A 262 -12.87 10.89 12.65
CA PHE A 262 -12.13 11.38 13.81
C PHE A 262 -13.03 12.22 14.71
N THR A 263 -12.88 12.02 16.02
CA THR A 263 -13.48 12.84 17.07
C THR A 263 -12.35 13.35 17.94
N ALA A 264 -12.24 14.67 18.07
CA ALA A 264 -11.17 15.33 18.80
C ALA A 264 -11.27 15.10 20.32
N ALA A 265 -10.13 15.16 21.00
CA ALA A 265 -10.09 15.18 22.45
C ALA A 265 -10.78 16.45 22.99
N LYS A 266 -11.49 16.32 24.11
CA LYS A 266 -12.19 17.44 24.77
C LYS A 266 -11.40 17.95 25.96
N PHE A 267 -11.42 19.26 26.14
CA PHE A 267 -10.72 19.94 27.22
C PHE A 267 -11.64 20.92 27.94
N GLU A 268 -11.53 20.96 29.27
CA GLU A 268 -12.21 21.92 30.14
C GLU A 268 -11.19 22.56 31.08
N ASN A 269 -11.17 23.89 31.17
CA ASN A 269 -10.22 24.63 32.00
C ASN A 269 -8.76 24.19 31.82
N GLY A 270 -8.37 23.90 30.57
CA GLY A 270 -7.02 23.45 30.20
C GLY A 270 -6.70 21.99 30.53
N LYS A 271 -7.64 21.20 31.06
CA LYS A 271 -7.47 19.77 31.36
C LYS A 271 -8.23 18.91 30.37
N LYS A 272 -7.62 17.81 29.91
CA LYS A 272 -8.29 16.82 29.05
C LYS A 272 -9.38 16.09 29.84
N VAL A 273 -10.62 16.14 29.35
CA VAL A 273 -11.79 15.48 29.96
C VAL A 273 -12.33 14.33 29.11
N ALA A 274 -11.97 14.25 27.83
CA ALA A 274 -12.23 13.10 26.98
C ALA A 274 -11.10 12.90 25.97
N ASN A 275 -10.74 11.64 25.71
CA ASN A 275 -9.75 11.29 24.69
C ASN A 275 -10.31 11.45 23.29
N ALA A 276 -9.41 11.65 22.33
CA ALA A 276 -9.76 11.56 20.93
C ALA A 276 -10.14 10.11 20.59
N LYS A 277 -10.90 9.93 19.51
CA LYS A 277 -11.24 8.61 18.97
C LYS A 277 -11.17 8.62 17.46
N MET A 278 -10.89 7.46 16.87
CA MET A 278 -11.00 7.29 15.44
C MET A 278 -11.53 5.92 15.02
N THR A 279 -12.33 5.95 13.95
CA THR A 279 -12.73 4.79 13.17
C THR A 279 -12.00 4.86 11.84
N VAL A 280 -11.24 3.82 11.50
CA VAL A 280 -10.38 3.79 10.30
C VAL A 280 -10.78 2.63 9.42
N ARG A 281 -11.02 2.91 8.14
CA ARG A 281 -11.10 1.90 7.08
C ARG A 281 -9.87 2.00 6.18
N HIS A 282 -9.27 0.85 5.88
CA HIS A 282 -8.17 0.71 4.94
C HIS A 282 -8.63 -0.12 3.76
N ASN A 283 -8.61 0.47 2.55
CA ASN A 283 -9.12 -0.16 1.34
C ASN A 283 -10.58 -0.64 1.51
N GLY A 284 -11.41 0.17 2.18
CA GLY A 284 -12.82 -0.12 2.47
C GLY A 284 -13.08 -1.08 3.64
N ILE A 285 -12.06 -1.75 4.18
CA ILE A 285 -12.20 -2.68 5.31
C ILE A 285 -12.00 -1.95 6.64
N LEU A 286 -12.90 -2.16 7.60
CA LEU A 286 -12.81 -1.61 8.95
C LEU A 286 -11.63 -2.25 9.71
N ILE A 287 -10.64 -1.42 10.07
CA ILE A 287 -9.43 -1.87 10.80
C ILE A 287 -9.33 -1.29 12.22
N HIS A 288 -10.03 -0.19 12.49
CA HIS A 288 -10.25 0.38 13.82
C HIS A 288 -11.69 0.85 13.95
N ASP A 289 -12.32 0.56 15.08
CA ASP A 289 -13.69 0.97 15.37
C ASP A 289 -13.74 1.72 16.70
N GLU A 290 -14.07 3.01 16.62
CA GLU A 290 -14.09 3.96 17.74
C GLU A 290 -12.88 3.86 18.68
N THR A 291 -11.70 3.54 18.13
CA THR A 291 -10.50 3.30 18.92
C THR A 291 -10.08 4.59 19.61
N VAL A 292 -9.84 4.50 20.92
CA VAL A 292 -9.36 5.61 21.74
C VAL A 292 -7.92 5.96 21.38
N CYS A 293 -7.66 7.25 21.20
CA CYS A 293 -6.35 7.85 21.04
C CYS A 293 -6.09 8.72 22.27
N ASP A 294 -5.43 8.13 23.27
CA ASP A 294 -5.29 8.67 24.62
C ASP A 294 -4.09 9.61 24.80
N HIS A 295 -3.20 9.71 23.82
CA HIS A 295 -2.09 10.66 23.80
C HIS A 295 -1.68 10.99 22.37
N ALA A 296 -1.01 12.13 22.17
CA ALA A 296 -0.38 12.44 20.90
C ALA A 296 0.75 11.42 20.61
N THR A 297 0.81 10.92 19.39
CA THR A 297 1.79 9.91 18.99
C THR A 297 3.17 10.52 18.82
N THR A 298 4.20 9.67 18.74
CA THR A 298 5.59 10.09 18.50
C THR A 298 5.69 10.92 17.21
N ALA A 299 6.64 11.85 17.14
CA ALA A 299 6.86 12.75 15.99
C ALA A 299 5.68 13.65 15.61
N SER A 300 4.65 13.73 16.48
CA SER A 300 3.58 14.71 16.37
C SER A 300 4.13 16.15 16.26
N PRO A 301 3.76 16.93 15.23
CA PRO A 301 4.14 18.34 15.12
C PRO A 301 3.41 19.24 16.13
N MET A 302 2.40 18.72 16.83
CA MET A 302 1.59 19.50 17.77
C MET A 302 1.40 18.80 19.12
N LYS A 303 1.34 19.58 20.19
CA LYS A 303 0.89 19.07 21.49
C LYS A 303 -0.62 18.87 21.47
N GLU A 304 -1.13 17.99 22.34
CA GLU A 304 -2.57 17.92 22.60
C GLU A 304 -3.08 19.26 23.16
N GLY A 305 -4.29 19.64 22.77
CA GLY A 305 -4.91 20.88 23.20
C GLY A 305 -6.34 21.04 22.66
N PRO A 306 -7.08 22.04 23.15
CA PRO A 306 -8.48 22.28 22.79
C PRO A 306 -8.65 22.72 21.34
N ASP A 307 -7.61 23.32 20.75
CA ASP A 307 -7.73 23.97 19.46
C ASP A 307 -7.87 22.95 18.31
N PRO A 308 -8.65 23.32 17.27
CA PRO A 308 -8.67 22.63 15.97
C PRO A 308 -7.26 22.32 15.46
N GLY A 309 -7.10 21.17 14.81
CA GLY A 309 -5.80 20.71 14.32
C GLY A 309 -5.78 20.49 12.80
N PRO A 310 -4.60 20.49 12.18
CA PRO A 310 -4.45 20.25 10.76
C PRO A 310 -4.49 18.75 10.42
N VAL A 311 -4.54 18.46 9.12
CA VAL A 311 -4.08 17.20 8.56
C VAL A 311 -2.56 17.30 8.35
N PHE A 312 -1.80 16.29 8.78
CA PHE A 312 -0.36 16.25 8.55
C PHE A 312 0.07 14.92 7.94
N PHE A 313 0.84 14.98 6.86
CA PHE A 313 1.50 13.83 6.25
C PHE A 313 2.99 13.85 6.56
N GLN A 314 3.47 12.89 7.35
CA GLN A 314 4.83 12.85 7.86
C GLN A 314 5.86 12.57 6.75
N ASN A 315 6.99 13.27 6.78
CA ASN A 315 8.17 12.91 6.00
C ASN A 315 9.13 12.07 6.85
N HIS A 316 9.31 10.80 6.47
CA HIS A 316 10.28 9.89 7.07
C HIS A 316 11.38 9.45 6.07
N GLY A 317 11.70 10.32 5.11
CA GLY A 317 12.74 10.06 4.10
C GLY A 317 12.35 9.03 3.04
N ASN A 318 11.06 8.69 2.93
CA ASN A 318 10.55 7.80 1.89
C ASN A 318 9.59 8.54 0.96
N PRO A 319 9.68 8.33 -0.37
CA PRO A 319 8.81 9.00 -1.33
C PRO A 319 7.41 8.36 -1.39
N VAL A 320 6.63 8.54 -0.32
CA VAL A 320 5.20 8.21 -0.29
C VAL A 320 4.43 9.30 -1.03
N ARG A 321 3.42 8.92 -1.81
CA ARG A 321 2.59 9.87 -2.57
C ARG A 321 1.17 9.85 -2.05
N PHE A 322 0.57 11.03 -2.03
CA PHE A 322 -0.81 11.25 -1.61
C PHE A 322 -1.62 11.84 -2.75
N ASN A 323 -2.90 11.48 -2.81
CA ASN A 323 -3.83 11.98 -3.81
C ASN A 323 -5.25 12.03 -3.24
N ASN A 324 -6.15 12.73 -3.93
CA ASN A 324 -7.59 12.77 -3.63
C ASN A 324 -7.88 12.99 -2.14
N VAL A 325 -7.40 14.09 -1.58
CA VAL A 325 -7.50 14.39 -0.15
C VAL A 325 -8.67 15.35 0.05
N TRP A 326 -9.69 14.92 0.80
CA TRP A 326 -10.83 15.77 1.14
C TRP A 326 -11.38 15.48 2.53
N VAL A 327 -11.94 16.52 3.16
CA VAL A 327 -12.38 16.51 4.56
C VAL A 327 -13.83 17.00 4.66
N VAL A 328 -14.65 16.29 5.43
CA VAL A 328 -16.00 16.73 5.81
C VAL A 328 -15.98 17.09 7.30
N LYS A 329 -16.26 18.35 7.60
CA LYS A 329 -16.38 18.84 8.99
C LYS A 329 -17.61 18.23 9.66
N LYS A 330 -17.50 17.87 10.94
CA LYS A 330 -18.59 17.35 11.77
C LYS A 330 -19.07 18.38 12.77
#